data_AF-A0AAP5Z1Y1-F1
#
_entry.id   AF-A0AAP5Z1Y1-F1
#
_cell.length_a   1.000
_cell.length_b   1.000
_cell.length_c   1.000
_cell.angle_alpha   90.00
_cell.angle_beta   90.00
_cell.angle_gamma   90.00
#
_symmetry.space_group_name_H-M   'P 1'
#
loop_
_entity.id
_entity.type
_entity.pdbx_description
1 polymer ?
#
loop_
_entity_poly.entity_id
_entity_poly.type
_entity_poly.pdbx_seq_one_letter_code
_entity_poly.pdbx_strand_id
1 'polypeptide(L)'
;YGMSAFGLAKQLGIPRGEAQAYMDKYFERYPGVMQYMEDTRSAAADKGYVETIFGRRLHLPEIKSRNGMRRKAAERAAINAPMQGTAADIIKKAMLLVDQWIQEEGNGRVKLLMQVHDELVFEVEESSLSEIESKVQKLMESAAELKVPLVAEAGHGDNWDQAH
;
A
#
# COMPACT_ATOMS: atom_id res chain seq x y z
N TYR A 1 -1.40 0.97 -10.11
CA TYR A 1 -0.70 0.10 -11.07
C TYR A 1 -0.15 0.78 -12.34
N GLY A 2 -0.43 2.07 -12.61
CA GLY A 2 0.05 2.69 -13.86
C GLY A 2 -0.62 2.08 -15.10
N MET A 3 -1.90 1.73 -14.99
CA MET A 3 -2.66 1.06 -16.03
C MET A 3 -2.96 2.02 -17.19
N SER A 4 -2.82 1.54 -18.43
CA SER A 4 -3.20 2.30 -19.62
C SER A 4 -4.71 2.26 -19.86
N ALA A 5 -5.26 3.21 -20.60
CA ALA A 5 -6.67 3.21 -21.03
C ALA A 5 -7.09 1.91 -21.72
N PHE A 6 -6.18 1.27 -22.46
CA PHE A 6 -6.43 -0.06 -23.06
C PHE A 6 -6.61 -1.16 -22.00
N GLY A 7 -5.80 -1.13 -20.93
CA GLY A 7 -5.93 -2.06 -19.82
C GLY A 7 -7.23 -1.85 -19.06
N LEU A 8 -7.59 -0.58 -18.82
CA LEU A 8 -8.83 -0.21 -18.17
C LEU A 8 -10.06 -0.66 -18.98
N ALA A 9 -10.05 -0.43 -20.30
CA ALA A 9 -11.10 -0.88 -21.21
C ALA A 9 -11.34 -2.38 -21.12
N LYS A 10 -10.26 -3.18 -21.10
CA LYS A 10 -10.35 -4.64 -20.99
C LYS A 10 -10.91 -5.09 -19.64
N GLN A 11 -10.52 -4.45 -18.54
CA GLN A 11 -10.97 -4.82 -17.20
C GLN A 11 -12.44 -4.46 -16.96
N LEU A 12 -12.90 -3.34 -17.53
CA LEU A 12 -14.29 -2.88 -17.40
C LEU A 12 -15.22 -3.46 -18.47
N GLY A 13 -14.68 -4.12 -19.51
CA GLY A 13 -15.49 -4.62 -20.63
C GLY A 13 -16.09 -3.52 -21.51
N ILE A 14 -15.46 -2.34 -21.56
CA ILE A 14 -15.96 -1.15 -22.28
C ILE A 14 -15.09 -0.80 -23.50
N PRO A 15 -15.60 -0.04 -24.47
CA PRO A 15 -14.80 0.46 -25.59
C PRO A 15 -13.62 1.34 -25.13
N ARG A 16 -12.51 1.30 -25.90
CA ARG A 16 -11.29 2.07 -25.59
C ARG A 16 -11.53 3.58 -25.46
N GLY A 17 -12.38 4.15 -26.32
CA GLY A 17 -12.68 5.58 -26.28
C GLY A 17 -13.38 5.99 -24.98
N GLU A 18 -14.26 5.14 -24.47
CA GLU A 18 -14.96 5.36 -23.20
C GLU A 18 -14.00 5.27 -22.00
N ALA A 19 -13.13 4.26 -21.99
CA ALA A 19 -12.09 4.14 -20.97
C ALA A 19 -11.14 5.35 -20.94
N GLN A 20 -10.77 5.89 -22.11
CA GLN A 20 -9.96 7.10 -22.20
C GLN A 20 -10.72 8.30 -21.62
N ALA A 21 -11.98 8.49 -21.98
CA ALA A 21 -12.80 9.57 -21.44
C ALA A 21 -12.95 9.50 -19.90
N TYR A 22 -13.04 8.29 -19.33
CA TYR A 22 -13.01 8.12 -17.88
C TYR A 22 -11.67 8.51 -17.26
N MET A 23 -10.54 8.11 -17.86
CA MET A 23 -9.22 8.52 -17.38
C MET A 23 -9.03 10.04 -17.45
N ASP A 24 -9.46 10.66 -18.53
CA ASP A 24 -9.35 12.11 -18.73
C ASP A 24 -10.16 12.86 -17.67
N LYS A 25 -11.42 12.46 -17.44
CA LYS A 25 -12.26 13.02 -16.36
C LYS A 25 -11.66 12.79 -14.97
N TYR A 26 -11.07 11.62 -14.73
CA TYR A 26 -10.40 11.32 -13.46
C TYR A 26 -9.23 12.28 -13.22
N PHE A 27 -8.38 12.52 -14.21
CA PHE A 27 -7.25 13.44 -14.08
C PHE A 27 -7.67 14.92 -14.05
N GLU A 28 -8.76 15.29 -14.71
CA GLU A 28 -9.35 16.63 -14.58
C GLU A 28 -9.82 16.88 -13.14
N ARG A 29 -10.46 15.89 -12.51
CA ARG A 29 -10.94 15.96 -11.12
C ARG A 29 -9.81 15.87 -10.10
N TYR A 30 -8.78 15.08 -10.40
CA TYR A 30 -7.64 14.81 -9.52
C TYR A 30 -6.30 15.11 -10.21
N PRO A 31 -6.01 16.39 -10.52
CA PRO A 31 -4.84 16.78 -11.31
C PRO A 31 -3.51 16.43 -10.62
N GLY A 32 -3.49 16.43 -9.27
CA GLY A 32 -2.31 16.04 -8.50
C GLY A 32 -1.88 14.59 -8.73
N VAL A 33 -2.78 13.69 -9.12
CA VAL A 33 -2.43 12.29 -9.44
C VAL A 33 -1.67 12.22 -10.75
N MET A 34 -2.11 12.96 -11.77
CA MET A 34 -1.41 13.06 -13.06
C MET A 34 0.00 13.63 -12.85
N GLN A 35 0.11 14.72 -12.09
CA GLN A 35 1.37 15.37 -11.78
C GLN A 35 2.33 14.41 -11.07
N TYR A 36 1.85 13.72 -10.01
CA TYR A 36 2.64 12.71 -9.31
C TYR A 36 3.17 11.62 -10.25
N MET A 37 2.34 11.13 -11.17
CA MET A 37 2.74 10.09 -12.12
C MET A 37 3.82 10.59 -13.10
N GLU A 38 3.74 11.84 -13.55
CA GLU A 38 4.73 12.47 -14.44
C GLU A 38 6.05 12.73 -13.72
N ASP A 39 5.99 13.38 -12.56
CA ASP A 39 7.16 13.71 -11.75
C ASP A 39 7.92 12.45 -11.35
N THR A 40 7.19 11.40 -10.94
CA THR A 40 7.80 10.12 -10.56
C THR A 40 8.51 9.46 -11.74
N ARG A 41 7.92 9.50 -12.94
CA ARG A 41 8.58 8.98 -14.16
C ARG A 41 9.83 9.78 -14.51
N SER A 42 9.76 11.10 -14.43
CA SER A 42 10.91 11.97 -14.70
C SER A 42 12.04 11.70 -13.71
N ALA A 43 11.74 11.72 -12.42
CA ALA A 43 12.71 11.46 -11.36
C ALA A 43 13.34 10.06 -11.48
N ALA A 44 12.54 9.05 -11.84
CA ALA A 44 13.03 7.70 -12.09
C ALA A 44 13.98 7.64 -13.30
N ALA A 45 13.66 8.35 -14.38
CA ALA A 45 14.53 8.45 -15.54
C ALA A 45 15.83 9.18 -15.18
N ASP A 46 15.79 10.24 -14.38
CA ASP A 46 16.98 11.01 -14.03
C ASP A 46 17.90 10.23 -13.08
N LYS A 47 17.35 9.69 -11.99
CA LYS A 47 18.11 9.04 -10.89
C LYS A 47 18.38 7.55 -11.12
N GLY A 48 17.57 6.88 -11.94
CA GLY A 48 17.63 5.42 -12.15
C GLY A 48 16.97 4.58 -11.04
N TYR A 49 16.28 5.21 -10.09
CA TYR A 49 15.55 4.55 -9.01
C TYR A 49 14.40 5.43 -8.51
N VAL A 50 13.49 4.83 -7.74
CA VAL A 50 12.45 5.51 -6.98
C VAL A 50 12.52 5.13 -5.50
N GLU A 51 11.95 5.96 -4.62
CA GLU A 51 12.02 5.81 -3.16
C GLU A 51 10.63 5.77 -2.52
N THR A 52 10.49 5.03 -1.42
CA THR A 52 9.36 5.15 -0.50
C THR A 52 9.52 6.41 0.36
N ILE A 53 8.48 6.81 1.09
CA ILE A 53 8.57 7.96 2.03
C ILE A 53 9.62 7.74 3.14
N PHE A 54 10.00 6.49 3.39
CA PHE A 54 11.02 6.11 4.38
C PHE A 54 12.40 5.83 3.75
N GLY A 55 12.57 6.13 2.46
CA GLY A 55 13.86 6.05 1.76
C GLY A 55 14.23 4.66 1.24
N ARG A 56 13.32 3.66 1.27
CA ARG A 56 13.58 2.37 0.62
C ARG A 56 13.60 2.57 -0.90
N ARG A 57 14.64 2.08 -1.57
CA ARG A 57 14.84 2.24 -3.01
C ARG A 57 14.39 1.04 -3.82
N LEU A 58 13.82 1.30 -5.00
CA LEU A 58 13.75 0.35 -6.11
C LEU A 58 14.54 0.88 -7.30
N HIS A 59 15.60 0.17 -7.68
CA HIS A 59 16.38 0.47 -8.87
C HIS A 59 15.66 0.01 -10.13
N LEU A 60 15.67 0.84 -11.18
CA LEU A 60 14.94 0.64 -12.43
C LEU A 60 15.91 0.64 -13.61
N PRO A 61 16.71 -0.43 -13.80
CA PRO A 61 17.74 -0.47 -14.84
C PRO A 61 17.19 -0.29 -16.26
N GLU A 62 15.93 -0.68 -16.49
CA GLU A 62 15.26 -0.59 -17.78
C GLU A 62 14.55 0.76 -18.02
N ILE A 63 14.68 1.75 -17.11
CA ILE A 63 13.98 3.05 -17.23
C ILE A 63 14.46 3.88 -18.43
N LYS A 64 15.69 3.66 -18.90
CA LYS A 64 16.25 4.26 -20.12
C LYS A 64 16.35 3.28 -21.29
N SER A 65 15.69 2.12 -21.20
CA SER A 65 15.78 1.08 -22.23
C SER A 65 15.37 1.60 -23.60
N ARG A 66 16.15 1.26 -24.64
CA ARG A 66 15.75 1.50 -26.04
C ARG A 66 14.57 0.61 -26.43
N ASN A 67 14.37 -0.51 -25.71
CA ASN A 67 13.20 -1.36 -25.89
C ASN A 67 11.97 -0.71 -25.22
N GLY A 68 11.05 -0.19 -26.04
CA GLY A 68 9.86 0.53 -25.55
C GLY A 68 8.96 -0.29 -24.62
N MET A 69 8.89 -1.62 -24.78
CA MET A 69 8.09 -2.47 -23.88
C MET A 69 8.73 -2.57 -22.50
N ARG A 70 10.05 -2.79 -22.44
CA ARG A 70 10.79 -2.85 -21.17
C ARG A 70 10.77 -1.50 -20.46
N ARG A 71 10.95 -0.40 -21.21
CA ARG A 71 10.86 0.95 -20.67
C ARG A 71 9.49 1.25 -20.06
N LYS A 72 8.40 0.96 -20.77
CA LYS A 72 7.03 1.13 -20.25
C LYS A 72 6.77 0.27 -19.00
N ALA A 73 7.34 -0.93 -18.93
CA ALA A 73 7.24 -1.75 -17.73
C ALA A 73 7.97 -1.11 -16.54
N ALA A 74 9.17 -0.56 -16.76
CA ALA A 74 9.92 0.18 -15.75
C ALA A 74 9.20 1.47 -15.31
N GLU A 75 8.60 2.22 -16.23
CA GLU A 75 7.79 3.41 -15.93
C GLU A 75 6.57 3.05 -15.05
N ARG A 76 5.91 1.92 -15.30
CA ARG A 76 4.83 1.43 -14.42
C ARG A 76 5.34 1.04 -13.04
N ALA A 77 6.48 0.36 -12.97
CA ALA A 77 7.12 0.00 -11.71
C ALA A 77 7.51 1.26 -10.91
N ALA A 78 8.00 2.30 -11.59
CA ALA A 78 8.36 3.58 -10.98
C ALA A 78 7.18 4.23 -10.25
N ILE A 79 5.98 4.19 -10.84
CA ILE A 79 4.78 4.78 -10.25
C ILE A 79 4.29 3.96 -9.06
N ASN A 80 4.33 2.62 -9.17
CA ASN A 80 3.74 1.72 -8.17
C ASN A 80 4.63 1.50 -6.95
N ALA A 81 5.95 1.40 -7.15
CA ALA A 81 6.88 1.00 -6.10
C ALA A 81 6.91 1.95 -4.90
N PRO A 82 6.84 3.29 -5.06
CA PRO A 82 6.75 4.20 -3.92
C PRO A 82 5.50 3.94 -3.06
N MET A 83 4.34 3.73 -3.68
CA MET A 83 3.08 3.48 -2.96
C MET A 83 3.09 2.12 -2.27
N GLN A 84 3.37 1.05 -3.01
CA GLN A 84 3.39 -0.31 -2.47
C GLN A 84 4.51 -0.50 -1.45
N GLY A 85 5.68 0.06 -1.72
CA GLY A 85 6.82 0.01 -0.81
C GLY A 85 6.56 0.79 0.47
N THR A 86 5.88 1.94 0.39
CA THR A 86 5.47 2.72 1.57
C THR A 86 4.47 1.94 2.41
N ALA A 87 3.45 1.31 1.81
CA ALA A 87 2.54 0.44 2.57
C ALA A 87 3.29 -0.71 3.26
N ALA A 88 4.25 -1.33 2.55
CA ALA A 88 5.10 -2.39 3.12
C ALA A 88 6.05 -1.88 4.22
N ASP A 89 6.41 -0.59 4.23
CA ASP A 89 7.18 0.02 5.32
C ASP A 89 6.29 0.28 6.54
N ILE A 90 5.08 0.81 6.31
CA ILE A 90 4.11 1.09 7.37
C ILE A 90 3.72 -0.19 8.10
N ILE A 91 3.36 -1.25 7.38
CA ILE A 91 2.97 -2.51 8.02
C ILE A 91 4.10 -3.11 8.85
N LYS A 92 5.36 -3.02 8.39
CA LYS A 92 6.52 -3.49 9.16
C LYS A 92 6.75 -2.66 10.41
N LYS A 93 6.55 -1.34 10.35
CA LYS A 93 6.61 -0.47 11.52
C LYS A 93 5.49 -0.80 12.51
N ALA A 94 4.27 -1.01 12.02
CA ALA A 94 3.13 -1.44 12.84
C ALA A 94 3.43 -2.76 13.54
N MET A 95 3.99 -3.75 12.82
CA MET A 95 4.42 -5.03 13.41
C MET A 95 5.42 -4.84 14.55
N LEU A 96 6.41 -3.95 14.40
CA LEU A 96 7.38 -3.67 15.47
C LEU A 96 6.73 -3.01 16.69
N LEU A 97 5.82 -2.05 16.48
CA LEU A 97 5.09 -1.39 17.56
C LEU A 97 4.19 -2.38 18.32
N VAL A 98 3.48 -3.22 17.59
CA VAL A 98 2.60 -4.24 18.15
C VAL A 98 3.41 -5.31 18.87
N ASP A 99 4.49 -5.82 18.28
CA ASP A 99 5.36 -6.80 18.94
C ASP A 99 5.95 -6.26 20.24
N GLN A 100 6.48 -5.03 20.23
CA GLN A 100 6.98 -4.39 21.45
C GLN A 100 5.90 -4.34 22.54
N TRP A 101 4.69 -3.90 22.20
CA TRP A 101 3.58 -3.86 23.14
C TRP A 101 3.20 -5.26 23.66
N ILE A 102 3.18 -6.28 22.80
CA ILE A 102 2.89 -7.66 23.21
C ILE A 102 3.93 -8.16 24.22
N GLN A 103 5.22 -7.85 24.02
CA GLN A 103 6.29 -8.24 24.95
C GLN A 103 6.19 -7.51 26.30
N GLU A 104 5.75 -6.25 26.32
CA GLU A 104 5.70 -5.42 27.52
C GLU A 104 4.40 -5.60 28.33
N GLU A 105 3.25 -5.69 27.66
CA GLU A 105 1.91 -5.64 28.28
C GLU A 105 1.00 -6.82 27.89
N GLY A 106 1.36 -7.61 26.86
CA GLY A 106 0.50 -8.65 26.30
C GLY A 106 0.20 -9.79 27.27
N ASN A 107 1.13 -10.13 28.16
CA ASN A 107 0.96 -11.12 29.24
C ASN A 107 0.41 -12.48 28.78
N GLY A 108 0.71 -12.89 27.53
CA GLY A 108 0.22 -14.14 26.94
C GLY A 108 -1.24 -14.12 26.46
N ARG A 109 -1.95 -12.99 26.60
CA ARG A 109 -3.37 -12.81 26.20
C ARG A 109 -3.55 -12.53 24.71
N VAL A 110 -2.46 -12.28 23.99
CA VAL A 110 -2.46 -11.96 22.57
C VAL A 110 -1.22 -12.54 21.91
N LYS A 111 -1.39 -13.01 20.68
CA LYS A 111 -0.32 -13.52 19.85
C LYS A 111 -0.53 -13.11 18.40
N LEU A 112 0.45 -12.42 17.82
CA LEU A 112 0.50 -12.18 16.38
C LEU A 112 0.81 -13.50 15.65
N LEU A 113 -0.11 -13.97 14.80
CA LEU A 113 0.00 -15.23 14.08
C LEU A 113 0.48 -15.05 12.64
N MET A 114 -0.12 -14.10 11.91
CA MET A 114 0.11 -13.94 10.48
C MET A 114 0.11 -12.48 10.07
N GLN A 115 0.74 -12.23 8.92
CA GLN A 115 0.67 -10.97 8.19
C GLN A 115 0.31 -11.31 6.74
N VAL A 116 -0.76 -10.71 6.22
CA VAL A 116 -1.23 -10.93 4.84
C VAL A 116 -1.68 -9.60 4.27
N HIS A 117 -1.13 -9.20 3.12
CA HIS A 117 -1.40 -7.89 2.51
C HIS A 117 -1.12 -6.71 3.46
N ASP A 118 -2.16 -6.04 3.93
CA ASP A 118 -2.20 -4.93 4.88
C ASP A 118 -2.79 -5.33 6.24
N GLU A 119 -3.07 -6.62 6.44
CA GLU A 119 -3.69 -7.20 7.63
C GLU A 119 -2.66 -7.87 8.56
N LEU A 120 -2.91 -7.76 9.87
CA LEU A 120 -2.25 -8.54 10.93
C LEU A 120 -3.30 -9.41 11.63
N VAL A 121 -3.04 -10.71 11.71
CA VAL A 121 -3.96 -11.69 12.30
C VAL A 121 -3.47 -12.10 13.67
N PHE A 122 -4.36 -12.04 14.66
CA PHE A 122 -4.06 -12.32 16.06
C PHE A 122 -4.90 -13.47 16.59
N GLU A 123 -4.33 -14.19 17.55
CA GLU A 123 -5.09 -15.00 18.51
C GLU A 123 -5.15 -14.20 19.81
N VAL A 124 -6.36 -14.06 20.37
CA VAL A 124 -6.63 -13.16 21.49
C VAL A 124 -7.49 -13.89 22.53
N GLU A 125 -7.18 -13.71 23.81
CA GLU A 125 -8.01 -14.18 24.90
C GLU A 125 -9.34 -13.40 24.89
N GLU A 126 -10.46 -14.12 24.82
CA GLU A 126 -11.81 -13.55 24.69
C GLU A 126 -12.13 -12.50 25.77
N SER A 127 -11.68 -12.74 27.01
CA SER A 127 -11.88 -11.84 28.15
C SER A 127 -11.27 -10.44 27.95
N SER A 128 -10.27 -10.33 27.06
CA SER A 128 -9.47 -9.13 26.82
C SER A 128 -9.65 -8.57 25.40
N LEU A 129 -10.57 -9.12 24.61
CA LEU A 129 -10.75 -8.80 23.19
C LEU A 129 -10.88 -7.30 22.93
N SER A 130 -11.84 -6.63 23.56
CA SER A 130 -12.11 -5.20 23.30
C SER A 130 -10.95 -4.26 23.67
N GLU A 131 -10.22 -4.58 24.76
CA GLU A 131 -9.02 -3.84 25.17
C GLU A 131 -7.92 -3.98 24.12
N ILE A 132 -7.64 -5.22 23.72
CA ILE A 132 -6.57 -5.59 22.80
C ILE A 132 -6.86 -5.04 21.40
N GLU A 133 -8.10 -5.17 20.92
CA GLU A 133 -8.56 -4.62 19.64
C GLU A 133 -8.29 -3.11 19.58
N SER A 134 -8.78 -2.34 20.56
CA SER A 134 -8.59 -0.89 20.60
C SER A 134 -7.11 -0.51 20.67
N LYS A 135 -6.29 -1.29 21.39
CA LYS A 135 -4.86 -1.03 21.52
C LYS A 135 -4.12 -1.31 20.21
N VAL A 136 -4.40 -2.44 19.55
CA VAL A 136 -3.78 -2.80 18.27
C VAL A 136 -4.14 -1.80 17.18
N GLN A 137 -5.41 -1.40 17.06
CA GLN A 137 -5.83 -0.38 16.09
C GLN A 137 -5.03 0.92 16.26
N LYS A 138 -4.96 1.45 17.48
CA LYS A 138 -4.18 2.67 17.79
C LYS A 138 -2.70 2.53 17.42
N LEU A 139 -2.10 1.39 17.72
CA LEU A 139 -0.70 1.12 17.38
C LEU A 139 -0.49 1.10 15.85
N MET A 140 -1.37 0.42 15.11
CA MET A 140 -1.32 0.35 13.65
C MET A 140 -1.52 1.73 12.99
N GLU A 141 -2.50 2.50 13.46
CA GLU A 141 -2.77 3.87 12.95
C GLU A 141 -1.61 4.83 13.24
N SER A 142 -0.88 4.61 14.34
CA SER A 142 0.29 5.41 14.72
C SER A 142 1.60 5.03 14.00
N ALA A 143 1.59 3.98 13.17
CA ALA A 143 2.81 3.44 12.56
C ALA A 143 3.51 4.41 11.59
N ALA A 144 2.78 5.41 11.09
CA ALA A 144 3.34 6.49 10.29
C ALA A 144 2.49 7.77 10.38
N GLU A 145 3.16 8.91 10.33
CA GLU A 145 2.51 10.20 10.17
C GLU A 145 2.37 10.52 8.68
N LEU A 146 1.13 10.63 8.21
CA LEU A 146 0.77 10.96 6.83
C LEU A 146 -0.18 12.16 6.83
N LYS A 147 -0.25 12.89 5.72
CA LYS A 147 -1.21 14.00 5.55
C LYS A 147 -2.66 13.55 5.62
N VAL A 148 -2.93 12.29 5.26
CA VAL A 148 -4.23 11.63 5.39
C VAL A 148 -4.06 10.58 6.49
N PRO A 149 -4.94 10.54 7.51
CA PRO A 149 -4.79 9.61 8.63
C PRO A 149 -4.86 8.15 8.14
N LEU A 150 -4.03 7.30 8.74
CA LEU A 150 -4.18 5.86 8.64
C LEU A 150 -5.40 5.43 9.46
N VAL A 151 -6.14 4.45 8.95
CA VAL A 151 -7.31 3.86 9.62
C VAL A 151 -7.06 2.36 9.71
N ALA A 152 -7.21 1.79 10.90
CA ALA A 152 -7.15 0.36 11.11
C ALA A 152 -8.54 -0.16 11.48
N GLU A 153 -9.11 -1.00 10.62
CA GLU A 153 -10.35 -1.70 10.91
C GLU A 153 -10.03 -3.05 11.58
N ALA A 154 -10.93 -3.50 12.45
CA ALA A 154 -10.79 -4.78 13.14
C ALA A 154 -12.09 -5.57 13.03
N GLY A 155 -11.95 -6.86 12.79
CA GLY A 155 -13.00 -7.86 12.90
C GLY A 155 -12.54 -8.99 13.82
N HIS A 156 -13.50 -9.75 14.35
CA HIS A 156 -13.24 -10.87 15.25
C HIS A 156 -14.21 -12.02 14.96
N GLY A 157 -13.76 -13.25 15.22
CA GLY A 157 -14.59 -14.44 15.02
C GLY A 157 -13.85 -15.72 15.41
N ASP A 158 -14.55 -16.85 15.33
CA ASP A 158 -14.00 -18.16 15.73
C ASP A 158 -12.97 -18.71 14.73
N ASN A 159 -12.90 -18.10 13.55
CA ASN A 159 -11.96 -18.42 12.50
C ASN A 159 -11.70 -17.19 11.62
N TRP A 160 -10.70 -17.30 10.74
CA TRP A 160 -10.24 -16.19 9.92
C TRP A 160 -11.33 -15.64 8.98
N ASP A 161 -12.21 -16.48 8.43
CA ASP A 161 -13.29 -16.05 7.52
C ASP A 161 -14.36 -15.20 8.24
N GLN A 162 -14.57 -15.41 9.54
CA GLN A 162 -15.48 -14.59 10.35
C GLN A 162 -14.83 -13.29 10.85
N ALA A 163 -13.51 -13.30 11.03
CA ALA A 163 -12.75 -12.16 11.52
C ALA A 163 -12.35 -11.17 10.42
N HIS A 164 -12.34 -11.62 9.16
CA HIS A 164 -12.09 -10.81 7.96
C HIS A 164 -13.38 -10.13 7.47
#